data_AF-A0A0P7W125-F1
#
_entry.id   AF-A0A0P7W125-F1
#
_cell.length_a   1.000
_cell.length_b   1.000
_cell.length_c   1.000
_cell.angle_alpha   90.00
_cell.angle_beta   90.00
_cell.angle_gamma   90.00
#
_symmetry.space_group_name_H-M   'P 1'
#
loop_
_entity.id
_entity.type
_entity.pdbx_description
1 polymer ?
#
loop_
_entity_poly.entity_id
_entity_poly.type
_entity_poly.pdbx_seq_one_letter_code
_entity_poly.pdbx_strand_id
1 'polypeptide(L)'
;MLQIEKDARTRLEAMMKQKSQRMQDLKALTLQDQDLCDVLCTDPYSIAPDVVPSLDQLDNFRHRIASLTAEKERRRAEFVSLKKHIILCMEDLDQLPETSFERDVVLKDGKAFCLSHENITSLKLLLRQLEDQKAENEVQCIAYRKEVQKLWERLQVSQEQRDAFSDHMVMSKKRNLEARLEELKLRNIQEVIEVIRGEVALYWEKCFFSADQRQAFLPYYDENLTDDLLHLHDAEILRLKHHYDEHKELFEGKRATDPSRFTNRGGNLLKEAKQRADLHKSLPKLEKKLKAQIEVWEQEQGCEFLVNEQRFLQYVEGQWELHRIEKEREKQERLLKKSKQIEEDLLYGTSVRTPSKKRPPGTTTPGKTQKHGLAVRTPGRSKPARIGLLERNKENMSPLSGTAVSGGWGAQAGHPQCSLSPSSVASTYSEF
;
A
#
# COMPACT_ATOMS: atom_id res chain seq x y z
N MET A 1 -48.24 -106.51 -0.38
CA MET A 1 -47.33 -106.19 -1.52
C MET A 1 -47.73 -104.90 -2.22
N LEU A 2 -48.96 -104.77 -2.73
CA LEU A 2 -49.40 -103.59 -3.50
C LEU A 2 -49.32 -102.24 -2.76
N GLN A 3 -49.66 -102.21 -1.46
CA GLN A 3 -49.57 -100.99 -0.65
C GLN A 3 -48.13 -100.51 -0.43
N ILE A 4 -47.20 -101.44 -0.17
CA ILE A 4 -45.78 -101.14 0.05
C ILE A 4 -45.16 -100.56 -1.24
N GLU A 5 -45.51 -101.11 -2.40
CA GLU A 5 -45.07 -100.60 -3.70
C GLU A 5 -45.59 -99.17 -3.95
N LYS A 6 -46.89 -98.94 -3.70
CA LYS A 6 -47.49 -97.60 -3.82
C LYS A 6 -46.80 -96.59 -2.92
N ASP A 7 -46.57 -96.93 -1.66
CA ASP A 7 -45.90 -96.06 -0.69
C ASP A 7 -44.44 -95.78 -1.09
N ALA A 8 -43.73 -96.78 -1.63
CA ALA A 8 -42.37 -96.61 -2.15
C ALA A 8 -42.33 -95.69 -3.38
N ARG A 9 -43.27 -95.83 -4.32
CA ARG A 9 -43.40 -94.95 -5.50
C ARG A 9 -43.68 -93.51 -5.08
N THR A 10 -44.63 -93.27 -4.19
CA THR A 10 -44.94 -91.92 -3.69
C THR A 10 -43.75 -91.28 -2.98
N ARG A 11 -42.98 -92.05 -2.18
CA ARG A 11 -41.75 -91.55 -1.53
C ARG A 11 -40.66 -91.22 -2.56
N LEU A 12 -40.49 -92.05 -3.59
CA LEU A 12 -39.52 -91.80 -4.66
C LEU A 12 -39.88 -90.51 -5.42
N GLU A 13 -41.15 -90.33 -5.80
CA GLU A 13 -41.65 -89.12 -6.45
C GLU A 13 -41.40 -87.87 -5.59
N ALA A 14 -41.65 -87.94 -4.28
CA ALA A 14 -41.36 -86.85 -3.36
C ALA A 14 -39.86 -86.51 -3.30
N MET A 15 -38.99 -87.52 -3.26
CA MET A 15 -37.53 -87.33 -3.25
C MET A 15 -37.00 -86.78 -4.58
N MET A 16 -37.53 -87.25 -5.72
CA MET A 16 -37.20 -86.71 -7.04
C MET A 16 -37.63 -85.25 -7.16
N LYS A 17 -38.81 -84.88 -6.63
CA LYS A 17 -39.27 -83.50 -6.57
C LYS A 17 -38.35 -82.63 -5.70
N GLN A 18 -37.97 -83.11 -4.51
CA GLN A 18 -37.03 -82.39 -3.64
C GLN A 18 -35.66 -82.21 -4.30
N LYS A 19 -35.13 -83.24 -4.96
CA LYS A 19 -33.90 -83.15 -5.74
C LYS A 19 -34.02 -82.08 -6.83
N SER A 20 -35.09 -82.13 -7.63
CA SER A 20 -35.32 -81.15 -8.70
C SER A 20 -35.38 -79.72 -8.14
N GLN A 21 -36.08 -79.51 -7.02
CA GLN A 21 -36.18 -78.20 -6.38
C GLN A 21 -34.81 -77.70 -5.93
N ARG A 22 -34.03 -78.52 -5.23
CA ARG A 22 -32.69 -78.12 -4.74
C ARG A 22 -31.72 -77.79 -5.88
N MET A 23 -31.79 -78.52 -6.99
CA MET A 23 -30.98 -78.23 -8.17
C MET A 23 -31.41 -76.92 -8.86
N GLN A 24 -32.72 -76.63 -8.90
CA GLN A 24 -33.24 -75.36 -9.41
C GLN A 24 -32.83 -74.19 -8.52
N ASP A 25 -32.96 -74.34 -7.20
CA ASP A 25 -32.51 -73.36 -6.21
C ASP A 25 -31.02 -73.07 -6.36
N LEU A 26 -30.19 -74.13 -6.48
CA LEU A 26 -28.75 -73.99 -6.70
C LEU A 26 -28.46 -73.17 -7.95
N LYS A 27 -29.10 -73.49 -9.08
CA LYS A 27 -28.92 -72.77 -10.34
C LYS A 27 -29.29 -71.29 -10.21
N ALA A 28 -30.39 -70.97 -9.53
CA ALA A 28 -30.80 -69.60 -9.30
C ALA A 28 -29.81 -68.82 -8.41
N LEU A 29 -29.34 -69.44 -7.32
CA LEU A 29 -28.36 -68.84 -6.42
C LEU A 29 -27.01 -68.63 -7.12
N THR A 30 -26.55 -69.57 -7.94
CA THR A 30 -25.31 -69.43 -8.72
C THR A 30 -25.36 -68.27 -9.71
N LEU A 31 -26.48 -68.09 -10.43
CA LEU A 31 -26.64 -66.94 -11.33
C LEU A 31 -26.60 -65.62 -10.57
N GLN A 32 -27.30 -65.54 -9.44
CA GLN A 32 -27.30 -64.34 -8.61
C GLN A 32 -25.93 -64.03 -7.99
N ASP A 33 -25.19 -65.05 -7.55
CA ASP A 33 -23.83 -64.88 -7.02
C ASP A 33 -22.87 -64.42 -8.11
N GLN A 34 -22.97 -64.95 -9.34
CA GLN A 34 -22.16 -64.49 -10.47
C GLN A 34 -22.40 -63.01 -10.77
N ASP A 35 -23.66 -62.58 -10.87
CA ASP A 35 -24.00 -61.17 -11.11
C ASP A 35 -23.46 -60.24 -10.02
N LEU A 36 -23.49 -60.67 -8.76
CA LEU A 36 -22.94 -59.92 -7.62
C LEU A 36 -21.41 -59.89 -7.66
N CYS A 37 -20.77 -61.01 -8.00
CA CYS A 37 -19.33 -61.14 -8.10
C CYS A 37 -18.74 -60.30 -9.24
N ASP A 38 -19.41 -60.24 -10.39
CA ASP A 38 -19.00 -59.41 -11.53
C ASP A 38 -18.99 -57.92 -11.16
N VAL A 39 -19.99 -57.46 -10.39
CA VAL A 39 -20.10 -56.06 -9.95
C VAL A 39 -19.13 -55.73 -8.81
N LEU A 40 -18.96 -56.62 -7.84
CA LEU A 40 -18.12 -56.41 -6.65
C LEU A 40 -16.65 -56.79 -6.86
N CYS A 41 -16.34 -57.47 -7.97
CA CYS A 41 -15.05 -58.09 -8.29
C CYS A 41 -14.59 -59.05 -7.18
N THR A 42 -15.46 -59.98 -6.80
CA THR A 42 -15.18 -61.02 -5.79
C THR A 42 -15.25 -62.41 -6.40
N ASP A 43 -14.61 -63.39 -5.78
CA ASP A 43 -14.63 -64.76 -6.28
C ASP A 43 -16.01 -65.43 -6.08
N PRO A 44 -16.57 -66.10 -7.12
CA PRO A 44 -17.83 -66.83 -7.02
C PRO A 44 -17.78 -67.99 -6.02
N TYR A 45 -18.92 -68.29 -5.41
CA TYR A 45 -19.06 -69.46 -4.54
C TYR A 45 -19.33 -70.72 -5.36
N SER A 46 -18.52 -71.76 -5.15
CA SER A 46 -18.60 -73.00 -5.92
C SER A 46 -19.21 -74.15 -5.11
N ILE A 47 -20.29 -74.71 -5.64
CA ILE A 47 -20.78 -76.06 -5.31
C ILE A 47 -20.70 -76.87 -6.61
N ALA A 48 -20.23 -78.12 -6.55
CA ALA A 48 -20.14 -78.97 -7.72
C ALA A 48 -21.51 -79.09 -8.42
N PRO A 49 -21.61 -78.77 -9.72
CA PRO A 49 -22.90 -78.63 -10.42
C PRO A 49 -23.67 -79.95 -10.56
N ASP A 50 -22.98 -81.07 -10.38
CA ASP A 50 -23.55 -82.42 -10.53
C ASP A 50 -24.00 -83.03 -9.18
N VAL A 51 -23.73 -82.34 -8.07
CA VAL A 51 -24.02 -82.83 -6.71
C VAL A 51 -25.27 -82.13 -6.17
N VAL A 52 -26.22 -82.92 -5.66
CA VAL A 52 -27.42 -82.39 -5.00
C VAL A 52 -27.00 -81.72 -3.68
N PRO A 53 -27.21 -80.41 -3.51
CA PRO A 53 -26.79 -79.72 -2.30
C PRO A 53 -27.64 -80.12 -1.09
N SER A 54 -27.01 -80.07 0.08
CA SER A 54 -27.70 -80.14 1.37
C SER A 54 -28.50 -78.84 1.64
N LEU A 55 -29.44 -78.90 2.58
CA LEU A 55 -30.19 -77.71 2.99
C LEU A 55 -29.27 -76.66 3.61
N ASP A 56 -28.34 -77.08 4.48
CA ASP A 56 -27.37 -76.20 5.10
C ASP A 56 -26.47 -75.50 4.07
N GLN A 57 -26.05 -76.21 3.01
CA GLN A 57 -25.30 -75.60 1.90
C GLN A 57 -26.11 -74.54 1.16
N LEU A 58 -27.40 -74.78 0.90
CA LEU A 58 -28.27 -73.81 0.27
C LEU A 58 -28.52 -72.60 1.18
N ASP A 59 -28.69 -72.80 2.48
CA ASP A 59 -28.93 -71.73 3.44
C ASP A 59 -27.67 -70.86 3.65
N ASN A 60 -26.49 -71.48 3.74
CA ASN A 60 -25.21 -70.74 3.74
C ASN A 60 -25.03 -69.93 2.45
N PHE A 61 -25.43 -70.48 1.29
CA PHE A 61 -25.35 -69.76 0.02
C PHE A 61 -26.33 -68.56 -0.02
N ARG A 62 -27.57 -68.74 0.48
CA ARG A 62 -28.53 -67.64 0.64
C ARG A 62 -28.00 -66.54 1.58
N HIS A 63 -27.37 -66.91 2.70
CA HIS A 63 -26.76 -65.95 3.62
C HIS A 63 -25.61 -65.18 2.97
N ARG A 64 -24.75 -65.84 2.20
CA ARG A 64 -23.69 -65.18 1.43
C ARG A 64 -24.27 -64.18 0.43
N ILE A 65 -25.26 -64.58 -0.37
CA ILE A 65 -25.90 -63.71 -1.36
C ILE A 65 -26.53 -62.50 -0.68
N ALA A 66 -27.19 -62.68 0.46
CA ALA A 66 -27.74 -61.58 1.25
C ALA A 66 -26.63 -60.61 1.70
N SER A 67 -25.49 -61.15 2.19
CA SER A 67 -24.33 -60.35 2.58
C SER A 67 -23.72 -59.58 1.40
N LEU A 68 -23.54 -60.20 0.24
CA LEU A 68 -23.01 -59.56 -0.97
C LEU A 68 -23.97 -58.50 -1.51
N THR A 69 -25.29 -58.76 -1.44
CA THR A 69 -26.30 -57.78 -1.82
C THR A 69 -26.24 -56.55 -0.91
N ALA A 70 -26.15 -56.74 0.41
CA ALA A 70 -25.98 -55.64 1.36
C ALA A 70 -24.68 -54.84 1.11
N GLU A 71 -23.58 -55.52 0.81
CA GLU A 71 -22.30 -54.90 0.50
C GLU A 71 -22.34 -54.10 -0.81
N LYS A 72 -23.02 -54.61 -1.84
CA LYS A 72 -23.28 -53.89 -3.09
C LYS A 72 -24.05 -52.61 -2.85
N GLU A 73 -25.14 -52.66 -2.08
CA GLU A 73 -25.92 -51.46 -1.74
C GLU A 73 -25.08 -50.45 -0.94
N ARG A 74 -24.27 -50.92 0.01
CA ARG A 74 -23.35 -50.07 0.78
C ARG A 74 -22.32 -49.37 -0.11
N ARG A 75 -21.61 -50.11 -0.97
CA ARG A 75 -20.61 -49.53 -1.89
C ARG A 75 -21.25 -48.63 -2.95
N ARG A 76 -22.48 -48.94 -3.36
CA ARG A 76 -23.23 -48.09 -4.30
C ARG A 76 -23.58 -46.75 -3.67
N ALA A 77 -24.06 -46.75 -2.43
CA ALA A 77 -24.34 -45.51 -1.70
C ALA A 77 -23.06 -44.67 -1.51
N GLU A 78 -21.96 -45.33 -1.15
CA GLU A 78 -20.63 -44.71 -1.03
C GLU A 78 -20.17 -44.10 -2.37
N PHE A 79 -20.26 -44.86 -3.47
CA PHE A 79 -19.95 -44.38 -4.82
C PHE A 79 -20.77 -43.14 -5.21
N VAL A 80 -22.09 -43.16 -4.98
CA VAL A 80 -22.96 -42.04 -5.33
C VAL A 80 -22.59 -40.78 -4.52
N SER A 81 -22.29 -40.95 -3.23
CA SER A 81 -21.83 -39.85 -2.38
C SER A 81 -20.49 -39.29 -2.87
N LEU A 82 -19.49 -40.16 -3.10
CA LEU A 82 -18.17 -39.75 -3.57
C LEU A 82 -18.24 -39.06 -4.94
N LYS A 83 -19.00 -39.62 -5.89
CA LYS A 83 -19.21 -39.03 -7.21
C LYS A 83 -19.78 -37.60 -7.09
N LYS A 84 -20.78 -37.39 -6.23
CA LYS A 84 -21.36 -36.06 -6.01
C LYS A 84 -20.30 -35.07 -5.49
N HIS A 85 -19.49 -35.46 -4.52
CA HIS A 85 -18.44 -34.59 -3.97
C HIS A 85 -17.36 -34.28 -5.01
N ILE A 86 -16.91 -35.29 -5.76
CA ILE A 86 -15.92 -35.11 -6.83
C ILE A 86 -16.42 -34.10 -7.86
N ILE A 87 -17.67 -34.22 -8.33
CA ILE A 87 -18.25 -33.27 -9.28
C ILE A 87 -18.24 -31.84 -8.72
N LEU A 88 -18.70 -31.64 -7.48
CA LEU A 88 -18.70 -30.33 -6.83
C LEU A 88 -17.29 -29.75 -6.68
N CYS A 89 -16.32 -30.57 -6.27
CA CYS A 89 -14.92 -30.13 -6.15
C CYS A 89 -14.34 -29.75 -7.51
N MET A 90 -14.62 -30.52 -8.58
CA MET A 90 -14.17 -30.19 -9.93
C MET A 90 -14.82 -28.92 -10.48
N GLU A 91 -16.11 -28.70 -10.19
CA GLU A 91 -16.83 -27.47 -10.52
C GLU A 91 -16.25 -26.24 -9.80
N ASP A 92 -15.93 -26.37 -8.51
CA ASP A 92 -15.30 -25.31 -7.71
C ASP A 92 -13.88 -24.97 -8.22
N LEU A 93 -13.17 -25.98 -8.72
CA LEU A 93 -11.81 -25.85 -9.27
C LEU A 93 -11.79 -25.45 -10.75
N ASP A 94 -12.95 -25.36 -11.43
CA ASP A 94 -13.06 -25.19 -12.88
C ASP A 94 -12.25 -26.22 -13.70
N GLN A 95 -12.16 -27.45 -13.20
CA GLN A 95 -11.42 -28.53 -13.84
C GLN A 95 -12.36 -29.47 -14.62
N LEU A 96 -11.91 -29.88 -15.80
CA LEU A 96 -12.57 -30.91 -16.60
C LEU A 96 -11.91 -32.28 -16.34
N PRO A 97 -12.66 -33.39 -16.45
CA PRO A 97 -12.09 -34.73 -16.26
C PRO A 97 -11.09 -35.05 -17.37
N GLU A 98 -9.83 -35.27 -16.99
CA GLU A 98 -8.72 -35.51 -17.92
C GLU A 98 -8.45 -37.02 -18.07
N THR A 99 -8.43 -37.73 -16.95
CA THR A 99 -8.13 -39.16 -16.96
C THR A 99 -9.31 -39.98 -17.48
N SER A 100 -9.04 -41.17 -18.02
CA SER A 100 -10.10 -42.10 -18.41
C SER A 100 -10.97 -42.49 -17.22
N PHE A 101 -10.38 -42.58 -16.02
CA PHE A 101 -11.07 -42.87 -14.77
C PHE A 101 -12.01 -41.73 -14.36
N GLU A 102 -11.53 -40.49 -14.31
CA GLU A 102 -12.39 -39.33 -14.02
C GLU A 102 -13.54 -39.20 -15.00
N ARG A 103 -13.28 -39.40 -16.30
CA ARG A 103 -14.32 -39.35 -17.33
C ARG A 103 -15.38 -40.42 -17.10
N ASP A 104 -14.97 -41.64 -16.72
CA ASP A 104 -15.89 -42.74 -16.41
C ASP A 104 -16.77 -42.42 -15.19
N VAL A 105 -16.18 -41.84 -14.14
CA VAL A 105 -16.87 -41.47 -12.90
C VAL A 105 -17.81 -40.29 -13.10
N VAL A 106 -17.36 -39.23 -13.76
CA VAL A 106 -18.10 -37.96 -13.89
C VAL A 106 -19.18 -38.06 -14.97
N LEU A 107 -18.82 -38.51 -16.18
CA LEU A 107 -19.66 -38.38 -17.38
C LEU A 107 -20.68 -39.50 -17.56
N LYS A 108 -20.45 -40.70 -16.99
CA LYS A 108 -21.38 -41.83 -17.16
C LYS A 108 -22.38 -41.96 -16.02
N ASP A 109 -23.53 -42.59 -16.26
CA ASP A 109 -24.61 -42.80 -15.26
C ASP A 109 -24.25 -43.67 -14.05
N GLY A 110 -23.01 -44.20 -13.98
CA GLY A 110 -22.50 -44.98 -12.85
C GLY A 110 -23.21 -46.32 -12.61
N LYS A 111 -24.21 -46.69 -13.44
CA LYS A 111 -24.91 -47.99 -13.37
C LYS A 111 -24.01 -49.17 -13.74
N ALA A 112 -23.11 -48.99 -14.70
CA ALA A 112 -22.15 -50.01 -15.15
C ALA A 112 -20.78 -49.92 -14.45
N PHE A 113 -20.64 -49.08 -13.43
CA PHE A 113 -19.36 -48.92 -12.73
C PHE A 113 -19.10 -50.13 -11.82
N CYS A 114 -17.93 -50.74 -11.96
CA CYS A 114 -17.52 -51.87 -11.12
C CYS A 114 -17.22 -51.37 -9.71
N LEU A 115 -17.94 -51.89 -8.71
CA LEU A 115 -17.83 -51.50 -7.29
C LEU A 115 -16.74 -52.30 -6.58
N SER A 116 -15.58 -52.46 -7.24
CA SER A 116 -14.42 -53.13 -6.66
C SER A 116 -13.86 -52.31 -5.50
N HIS A 117 -13.15 -52.98 -4.59
CA HIS A 117 -12.48 -52.30 -3.48
C HIS A 117 -11.44 -51.29 -3.97
N GLU A 118 -10.71 -51.63 -5.03
CA GLU A 118 -9.70 -50.77 -5.67
C GLU A 118 -10.31 -49.52 -6.29
N ASN A 119 -11.46 -49.66 -6.97
CA ASN A 119 -12.15 -48.52 -7.59
C ASN A 119 -12.70 -47.55 -6.53
N ILE A 120 -13.29 -48.06 -5.45
CA ILE A 120 -13.75 -47.22 -4.32
C ILE A 120 -12.57 -46.51 -3.66
N THR A 121 -11.43 -47.19 -3.51
CA THR A 121 -10.21 -46.60 -2.94
C THR A 121 -9.64 -45.51 -3.86
N SER A 122 -9.64 -45.75 -5.17
CA SER A 122 -9.21 -44.78 -6.18
C SER A 122 -10.12 -43.54 -6.21
N LEU A 123 -11.43 -43.71 -6.03
CA LEU A 123 -12.37 -42.58 -5.88
C LEU A 123 -12.08 -41.74 -4.65
N LYS A 124 -11.81 -42.37 -3.50
CA LYS A 124 -11.43 -41.66 -2.27
C LYS A 124 -10.13 -40.89 -2.44
N LEU A 125 -9.16 -41.49 -3.13
CA LEU A 125 -7.89 -40.84 -3.42
C LEU A 125 -8.09 -39.62 -4.32
N LEU A 126 -8.87 -39.74 -5.39
CA LEU A 126 -9.20 -38.64 -6.28
C LEU A 126 -9.90 -37.50 -5.53
N LEU A 127 -10.90 -37.82 -4.71
CA LEU A 127 -11.59 -36.81 -3.90
C LEU A 127 -10.61 -36.07 -2.98
N ARG A 128 -9.74 -36.81 -2.28
CA ARG A 128 -8.72 -36.22 -1.41
C ARG A 128 -7.78 -35.30 -2.18
N GLN A 129 -7.33 -35.70 -3.36
CA GLN A 129 -6.47 -34.87 -4.21
C GLN A 129 -7.15 -33.56 -4.61
N LEU A 130 -8.43 -33.59 -4.95
CA LEU A 130 -9.21 -32.40 -5.29
C LEU A 130 -9.42 -31.49 -4.05
N GLU A 131 -9.68 -32.08 -2.89
CA GLU A 131 -9.81 -31.35 -1.62
C GLU A 131 -8.49 -30.69 -1.21
N ASP A 132 -7.36 -31.41 -1.34
CA ASP A 132 -6.02 -30.89 -1.06
C ASP A 132 -5.68 -29.72 -2.01
N GLN A 133 -6.01 -29.84 -3.31
CA GLN A 133 -5.87 -28.73 -4.27
C GLN A 133 -6.74 -27.53 -3.90
N LYS A 134 -7.99 -27.75 -3.49
CA LYS A 134 -8.88 -26.67 -3.05
C LYS A 134 -8.34 -25.96 -1.81
N ALA A 135 -7.78 -26.70 -0.86
CA ALA A 135 -7.17 -26.14 0.35
C ALA A 135 -5.92 -25.30 0.03
N GLU A 136 -5.01 -25.82 -0.79
CA GLU A 136 -3.82 -25.09 -1.25
C GLU A 136 -4.21 -23.79 -1.97
N ASN A 137 -5.24 -23.88 -2.82
CA ASN A 137 -5.80 -22.74 -3.52
C ASN A 137 -6.36 -21.66 -2.57
N GLU A 138 -7.05 -22.05 -1.51
CA GLU A 138 -7.56 -21.11 -0.51
C GLU A 138 -6.42 -20.44 0.26
N VAL A 139 -5.36 -21.18 0.61
CA VAL A 139 -4.18 -20.62 1.29
C VAL A 139 -3.50 -19.57 0.42
N GLN A 140 -3.32 -19.84 -0.87
CA GLN A 140 -2.73 -18.89 -1.83
C GLN A 140 -3.63 -17.64 -1.99
N CYS A 141 -4.94 -17.82 -2.11
CA CYS A 141 -5.89 -16.71 -2.15
C CYS A 141 -5.77 -15.83 -0.90
N ILE A 142 -5.71 -16.43 0.30
CA ILE A 142 -5.52 -15.68 1.55
C ILE A 142 -4.20 -14.90 1.53
N ALA A 143 -3.12 -15.47 1.02
CA ALA A 143 -1.84 -14.77 0.89
C ALA A 143 -1.93 -13.56 -0.04
N TYR A 144 -2.52 -13.71 -1.24
CA TYR A 144 -2.73 -12.59 -2.15
C TYR A 144 -3.62 -11.49 -1.56
N ARG A 145 -4.70 -11.88 -0.86
CA ARG A 145 -5.58 -10.93 -0.16
C ARG A 145 -4.82 -10.10 0.87
N LYS A 146 -3.88 -10.72 1.61
CA LYS A 146 -3.02 -10.00 2.56
C LYS A 146 -2.08 -9.02 1.87
N GLU A 147 -1.49 -9.38 0.74
CA GLU A 147 -0.64 -8.45 -0.01
C GLU A 147 -1.44 -7.26 -0.57
N VAL A 148 -2.65 -7.50 -1.09
CA VAL A 148 -3.55 -6.43 -1.52
C VAL A 148 -3.94 -5.51 -0.35
N GLN A 149 -4.19 -6.08 0.83
CA GLN A 149 -4.48 -5.28 2.02
C GLN A 149 -3.31 -4.36 2.40
N LYS A 150 -2.06 -4.86 2.38
CA LYS A 150 -0.87 -4.02 2.63
C LYS A 150 -0.78 -2.86 1.65
N LEU A 151 -1.08 -3.10 0.37
CA LEU A 151 -1.08 -2.04 -0.65
C LEU A 151 -2.19 -1.00 -0.39
N TRP A 152 -3.39 -1.43 0.00
CA TRP A 152 -4.48 -0.50 0.36
C TRP A 152 -4.17 0.36 1.58
N GLU A 153 -3.52 -0.21 2.59
CA GLU A 153 -3.07 0.54 3.78
C GLU A 153 -2.06 1.63 3.40
N ARG A 154 -1.13 1.30 2.50
CA ARG A 154 -0.12 2.23 2.00
C ARG A 154 -0.69 3.33 1.10
N LEU A 155 -1.67 3.00 0.27
CA LEU A 155 -2.37 3.93 -0.63
C LEU A 155 -3.44 4.78 0.05
N GLN A 156 -3.78 4.51 1.31
CA GLN A 156 -4.92 5.13 2.01
C GLN A 156 -6.25 5.04 1.22
N VAL A 157 -6.45 3.93 0.50
CA VAL A 157 -7.69 3.66 -0.25
C VAL A 157 -8.89 3.71 0.71
N SER A 158 -9.97 4.38 0.31
CA SER A 158 -11.14 4.57 1.19
C SER A 158 -11.80 3.23 1.56
N GLN A 159 -12.43 3.18 2.74
CA GLN A 159 -13.09 1.94 3.18
C GLN A 159 -14.22 1.52 2.23
N GLU A 160 -14.93 2.48 1.65
CA GLU A 160 -16.00 2.24 0.66
C GLU A 160 -15.46 1.51 -0.60
N GLN A 161 -14.26 1.87 -1.06
CA GLN A 161 -13.61 1.21 -2.19
C GLN A 161 -13.12 -0.19 -1.83
N ARG A 162 -12.64 -0.39 -0.59
CA ARG A 162 -12.23 -1.70 -0.07
C ARG A 162 -13.41 -2.65 0.06
N ASP A 163 -14.53 -2.18 0.60
CA ASP A 163 -15.74 -2.97 0.82
C ASP A 163 -16.36 -3.41 -0.52
N ALA A 164 -16.49 -2.47 -1.47
CA ALA A 164 -16.95 -2.78 -2.82
C ALA A 164 -16.06 -3.81 -3.54
N PHE A 165 -14.76 -3.83 -3.23
CA PHE A 165 -13.82 -4.80 -3.80
C PHE A 165 -13.88 -6.16 -3.09
N SER A 166 -14.06 -6.19 -1.77
CA SER A 166 -14.12 -7.40 -0.95
C SER A 166 -15.24 -8.33 -1.39
N ASP A 167 -16.43 -7.80 -1.69
CA ASP A 167 -17.57 -8.59 -2.15
C ASP A 167 -17.27 -9.33 -3.46
N HIS A 168 -16.58 -8.67 -4.40
CA HIS A 168 -16.17 -9.30 -5.65
C HIS A 168 -15.07 -10.36 -5.46
N MET A 169 -14.24 -10.19 -4.44
CA MET A 169 -13.08 -11.02 -4.12
C MET A 169 -13.45 -12.34 -3.41
N VAL A 170 -14.65 -12.40 -2.80
CA VAL A 170 -15.22 -13.61 -2.18
C VAL A 170 -16.02 -14.43 -3.20
N MET A 171 -16.64 -13.77 -4.18
CA MET A 171 -17.58 -14.41 -5.12
C MET A 171 -16.93 -15.01 -6.37
N SER A 172 -15.64 -14.76 -6.62
CA SER A 172 -14.97 -15.17 -7.86
C SER A 172 -14.22 -16.51 -7.72
N LYS A 173 -14.37 -17.37 -8.73
CA LYS A 173 -13.62 -18.63 -8.89
C LYS A 173 -12.10 -18.40 -8.89
N LYS A 174 -11.32 -19.35 -8.36
CA LYS A 174 -9.88 -19.19 -8.05
C LYS A 174 -9.04 -18.59 -9.18
N ARG A 175 -9.14 -19.13 -10.39
CA ARG A 175 -8.36 -18.67 -11.56
C ARG A 175 -8.69 -17.22 -11.95
N ASN A 176 -9.97 -16.84 -11.80
CA ASN A 176 -10.42 -15.47 -12.04
C ASN A 176 -10.03 -14.55 -10.88
N LEU A 177 -9.95 -15.08 -9.65
CA LEU A 177 -9.53 -14.34 -8.47
C LEU A 177 -8.03 -14.03 -8.52
N GLU A 178 -7.17 -15.01 -8.81
CA GLU A 178 -5.71 -14.82 -8.91
C GLU A 178 -5.34 -13.82 -10.01
N ALA A 179 -5.84 -14.03 -11.24
CA ALA A 179 -5.57 -13.13 -12.36
C ALA A 179 -6.04 -11.70 -12.07
N ARG A 180 -7.18 -11.54 -11.42
CA ARG A 180 -7.73 -10.22 -11.07
C ARG A 180 -7.03 -9.57 -9.90
N LEU A 181 -6.55 -10.34 -8.91
CA LEU A 181 -5.75 -9.83 -7.80
C LEU A 181 -4.37 -9.40 -8.27
N GLU A 182 -3.76 -10.14 -9.19
CA GLU A 182 -2.46 -9.79 -9.77
C GLU A 182 -2.55 -8.55 -10.66
N GLU A 183 -3.57 -8.47 -11.53
CA GLU A 183 -3.85 -7.27 -12.33
C GLU A 183 -4.11 -6.04 -11.43
N LEU A 184 -4.84 -6.23 -10.32
CA LEU A 184 -5.08 -5.15 -9.38
C LEU A 184 -3.81 -4.75 -8.61
N LYS A 185 -2.98 -5.72 -8.22
CA LYS A 185 -1.67 -5.46 -7.61
C LYS A 185 -0.83 -4.60 -8.55
N LEU A 186 -0.77 -4.95 -9.83
CA LEU A 186 -0.06 -4.17 -10.86
C LEU A 186 -0.62 -2.75 -11.01
N ARG A 187 -1.95 -2.60 -11.10
CA ARG A 187 -2.60 -1.28 -11.15
C ARG A 187 -2.33 -0.43 -9.89
N ASN A 188 -2.40 -1.04 -8.72
CA ASN A 188 -2.08 -0.35 -7.47
C ASN A 188 -0.60 0.07 -7.43
N ILE A 189 0.33 -0.81 -7.79
CA ILE A 189 1.76 -0.48 -7.86
C ILE A 189 2.00 0.69 -8.82
N GLN A 190 1.35 0.68 -9.98
CA GLN A 190 1.40 1.77 -10.94
C GLN A 190 1.01 3.12 -10.33
N GLU A 191 -0.16 3.18 -9.70
CA GLU A 191 -0.65 4.41 -9.06
C GLU A 191 0.33 4.89 -7.98
N VAL A 192 0.92 3.98 -7.19
CA VAL A 192 1.90 4.37 -6.16
C VAL A 192 3.17 4.94 -6.77
N ILE A 193 3.73 4.30 -7.79
CA ILE A 193 4.97 4.75 -8.43
C ILE A 193 4.79 6.15 -9.00
N GLU A 194 3.65 6.44 -9.64
CA GLU A 194 3.36 7.77 -10.19
C GLU A 194 3.27 8.85 -9.11
N VAL A 195 2.65 8.55 -7.96
CA VAL A 195 2.63 9.47 -6.82
C VAL A 195 4.04 9.73 -6.29
N ILE A 196 4.86 8.69 -6.11
CA ILE A 196 6.25 8.86 -5.64
C ILE A 196 7.08 9.64 -6.66
N ARG A 197 6.92 9.39 -7.96
CA ARG A 197 7.59 10.15 -9.03
C ARG A 197 7.25 11.64 -8.96
N GLY A 198 6.00 11.97 -8.67
CA GLY A 198 5.58 13.35 -8.40
C GLY A 198 6.30 13.96 -7.19
N GLU A 199 6.40 13.22 -6.08
CA GLU A 199 7.15 13.68 -4.90
C GLU A 199 8.64 13.85 -5.18
N VAL A 200 9.26 12.90 -5.87
CA VAL A 200 10.69 12.93 -6.25
C VAL A 200 10.98 14.17 -7.09
N ALA A 201 10.14 14.46 -8.10
CA ALA A 201 10.27 15.66 -8.93
C ALA A 201 10.20 16.95 -8.09
N LEU A 202 9.27 17.01 -7.13
CA LEU A 202 9.12 18.14 -6.23
C LEU A 202 10.34 18.34 -5.32
N TYR A 203 10.95 17.26 -4.82
CA TYR A 203 12.19 17.35 -4.04
C TYR A 203 13.41 17.70 -4.89
N TRP A 204 13.49 17.24 -6.14
CA TRP A 204 14.51 17.68 -7.09
C TRP A 204 14.44 19.18 -7.36
N GLU A 205 13.23 19.73 -7.47
CA GLU A 205 13.03 21.18 -7.59
C GLU A 205 13.43 21.93 -6.32
N LYS A 206 12.99 21.46 -5.14
CA LYS A 206 13.33 22.07 -3.86
C LYS A 206 14.84 22.10 -3.59
N CYS A 207 15.55 21.05 -4.00
CA CYS A 207 16.98 20.91 -3.80
C CYS A 207 17.82 21.44 -4.98
N PHE A 208 17.19 22.01 -6.02
CA PHE A 208 17.83 22.52 -7.23
C PHE A 208 18.72 21.50 -7.97
N PHE A 209 18.27 20.23 -8.07
CA PHE A 209 18.99 19.18 -8.79
C PHE A 209 19.10 19.51 -10.28
N SER A 210 20.29 19.31 -10.86
CA SER A 210 20.56 19.50 -12.29
C SER A 210 19.90 18.41 -13.15
N ALA A 211 19.80 18.64 -14.47
CA ALA A 211 19.23 17.65 -15.39
C ALA A 211 19.98 16.32 -15.34
N ASP A 212 21.32 16.35 -15.30
CA ASP A 212 22.16 15.15 -15.23
C ASP A 212 21.98 14.38 -13.92
N GLN A 213 21.81 15.09 -12.80
CA GLN A 213 21.56 14.46 -11.50
C GLN A 213 20.18 13.78 -11.44
N ARG A 214 19.18 14.36 -12.12
CA ARG A 214 17.86 13.73 -12.26
C ARG A 214 17.94 12.50 -13.15
N GLN A 215 18.66 12.58 -14.27
CA GLN A 215 18.88 11.46 -15.19
C GLN A 215 19.71 10.32 -14.58
N ALA A 216 20.52 10.60 -13.56
CA ALA A 216 21.27 9.55 -12.85
C ALA A 216 20.36 8.52 -12.16
N PHE A 217 19.13 8.90 -11.78
CA PHE A 217 18.13 7.96 -11.26
C PHE A 217 17.28 7.36 -12.40
N LEU A 218 17.89 6.44 -13.16
CA LEU A 218 17.26 5.73 -14.26
C LEU A 218 15.89 5.08 -13.93
N PRO A 219 15.66 4.50 -12.72
CA PRO A 219 14.36 3.91 -12.38
C PRO A 219 13.17 4.88 -12.49
N TYR A 220 13.41 6.19 -12.44
CA TYR A 220 12.37 7.20 -12.64
C TYR A 220 11.67 7.10 -14.00
N TYR A 221 12.36 6.65 -15.04
CA TYR A 221 11.84 6.58 -16.41
C TYR A 221 11.42 5.17 -16.82
N ASP A 222 11.51 4.19 -15.92
CA ASP A 222 11.18 2.81 -16.25
C ASP A 222 9.66 2.59 -16.33
N GLU A 223 9.16 2.10 -17.46
CA GLU A 223 7.74 1.80 -17.65
C GLU A 223 7.36 0.42 -17.07
N ASN A 224 8.33 -0.40 -16.64
CA ASN A 224 8.08 -1.73 -16.08
C ASN A 224 7.75 -1.66 -14.59
N LEU A 225 6.46 -1.51 -14.29
CA LEU A 225 5.93 -1.28 -12.94
C LEU A 225 5.91 -2.58 -12.12
N THR A 226 7.08 -2.89 -11.54
CA THR A 226 7.33 -4.06 -10.69
C THR A 226 7.42 -3.67 -9.21
N ASP A 227 7.32 -4.66 -8.32
CA ASP A 227 7.48 -4.46 -6.87
C ASP A 227 8.90 -3.97 -6.52
N ASP A 228 9.91 -4.46 -7.24
CA ASP A 228 11.30 -4.01 -7.10
C ASP A 228 11.45 -2.53 -7.50
N LEU A 229 10.80 -2.12 -8.60
CA LEU A 229 10.80 -0.72 -9.03
C LEU A 229 10.19 0.19 -7.97
N LEU A 230 9.10 -0.26 -7.35
CA LEU A 230 8.45 0.45 -6.25
C LEU A 230 9.39 0.65 -5.06
N HIS A 231 10.14 -0.39 -4.67
CA HIS A 231 11.11 -0.32 -3.58
C HIS A 231 12.26 0.66 -3.88
N LEU A 232 12.73 0.71 -5.13
CA LEU A 232 13.75 1.68 -5.56
C LEU A 232 13.23 3.13 -5.45
N HIS A 233 11.98 3.38 -5.84
CA HIS A 233 11.35 4.70 -5.71
C HIS A 233 11.17 5.10 -4.24
N ASP A 234 10.76 4.19 -3.37
CA ASP A 234 10.66 4.43 -1.92
C ASP A 234 12.01 4.80 -1.29
N ALA A 235 13.08 4.08 -1.66
CA ALA A 235 14.42 4.36 -1.17
C ALA A 235 14.92 5.74 -1.63
N GLU A 236 14.66 6.10 -2.89
CA GLU A 236 15.09 7.39 -3.45
C GLU A 236 14.34 8.56 -2.83
N ILE A 237 13.02 8.47 -2.64
CA ILE A 237 12.27 9.55 -2.01
C ILE A 237 12.68 9.77 -0.56
N LEU A 238 13.00 8.70 0.18
CA LEU A 238 13.55 8.80 1.54
C LEU A 238 14.92 9.48 1.56
N ARG A 239 15.81 9.11 0.62
CA ARG A 239 17.13 9.74 0.47
C ARG A 239 17.01 11.24 0.18
N LEU A 240 16.10 11.63 -0.72
CA LEU A 240 15.86 13.02 -1.08
C LEU A 240 15.25 13.83 0.08
N LYS A 241 14.29 13.26 0.82
CA LYS A 241 13.72 13.87 2.02
C LYS A 241 14.79 14.13 3.08
N HIS A 242 15.63 13.13 3.35
CA HIS A 242 16.76 13.28 4.27
C HIS A 242 17.73 14.37 3.84
N HIS A 243 18.13 14.37 2.56
CA HIS A 243 19.05 15.38 2.02
C HIS A 243 18.48 16.80 2.13
N TYR A 244 17.18 16.97 1.84
CA TYR A 244 16.48 18.24 1.98
C TYR A 244 16.44 18.70 3.44
N ASP A 245 16.10 17.81 4.38
CA ASP A 245 16.00 18.15 5.79
C ASP A 245 17.36 18.56 6.38
N GLU A 246 18.45 17.87 6.00
CA GLU A 246 19.82 18.23 6.42
C GLU A 246 20.25 19.63 5.94
N HIS A 247 19.79 20.05 4.75
CA HIS A 247 20.22 21.29 4.11
C HIS A 247 19.09 22.33 4.00
N LYS A 248 18.01 22.14 4.77
CA LYS A 248 16.77 22.91 4.65
C LYS A 248 16.99 24.42 4.78
N GLU A 249 17.84 24.83 5.72
CA GLU A 249 18.17 26.24 5.95
C GLU A 249 18.83 26.90 4.73
N LEU A 250 19.60 26.15 3.94
CA LEU A 250 20.25 26.63 2.73
C LEU A 250 19.25 26.80 1.58
N PHE A 251 18.28 25.89 1.48
CA PHE A 251 17.26 25.92 0.42
C PHE A 251 16.15 26.95 0.69
N GLU A 252 15.74 27.14 1.95
CA GLU A 252 14.65 28.07 2.32
C GLU A 252 15.09 29.55 2.45
N GLY A 253 16.40 29.83 2.48
CA GLY A 253 16.97 31.17 2.66
C GLY A 253 16.70 32.21 1.55
N LYS A 254 16.02 31.83 0.45
CA LYS A 254 15.76 32.71 -0.71
C LYS A 254 14.49 33.59 -0.61
N ARG A 255 13.72 33.54 0.48
CA ARG A 255 12.51 34.40 0.68
C ARG A 255 12.80 35.86 1.07
N ALA A 256 13.89 36.47 0.59
CA ALA A 256 14.32 37.81 1.00
C ALA A 256 13.75 38.99 0.16
N THR A 257 12.86 38.72 -0.79
CA THR A 257 12.43 39.68 -1.83
C THR A 257 10.93 39.98 -1.79
N ASP A 258 10.34 40.12 -0.60
CA ASP A 258 8.92 40.47 -0.45
C ASP A 258 8.71 42.00 -0.42
N PRO A 259 7.87 42.58 -1.31
CA PRO A 259 7.46 44.00 -1.27
C PRO A 259 6.73 44.44 0.00
N SER A 260 6.22 43.51 0.83
CA SER A 260 5.53 43.81 2.10
C SER A 260 6.47 44.28 3.24
N ARG A 261 7.80 44.29 3.01
CA ARG A 261 8.87 44.55 3.98
C ARG A 261 8.98 46.00 4.51
N PHE A 262 8.14 46.92 4.05
CA PHE A 262 8.13 48.32 4.52
C PHE A 262 7.30 48.55 5.80
N THR A 263 6.64 47.53 6.35
CA THR A 263 5.92 47.62 7.64
C THR A 263 6.82 47.34 8.84
N ASN A 264 7.99 48.00 8.92
CA ASN A 264 8.95 47.80 9.99
C ASN A 264 8.83 48.86 11.10
N ARG A 265 8.05 48.57 12.14
CA ARG A 265 8.29 49.12 13.49
C ARG A 265 9.34 48.22 14.16
N GLY A 266 10.59 48.69 14.33
CA GLY A 266 11.60 47.95 15.12
C GLY A 266 13.03 47.83 14.58
N GLY A 267 13.45 48.63 13.58
CA GLY A 267 14.87 48.71 13.20
C GLY A 267 15.45 47.52 12.43
N ASN A 268 14.60 46.62 11.92
CA ASN A 268 15.04 45.47 11.11
C ASN A 268 15.76 45.90 9.82
N LEU A 269 15.29 46.99 9.19
CA LEU A 269 15.92 47.57 7.99
C LEU A 269 17.39 47.98 8.20
N LEU A 270 17.74 48.41 9.42
CA LEU A 270 19.11 48.78 9.77
C LEU A 270 20.01 47.55 9.98
N LYS A 271 19.47 46.48 10.59
CA LYS A 271 20.16 45.20 10.73
C LYS A 271 20.42 44.59 9.35
N GLU A 272 19.45 44.67 8.46
CA GLU A 272 19.56 44.17 7.09
C GLU A 272 20.52 45.00 6.23
N ALA A 273 20.57 46.32 6.41
CA ALA A 273 21.56 47.17 5.75
C ALA A 273 22.99 46.85 6.26
N LYS A 274 23.15 46.62 7.57
CA LYS A 274 24.42 46.19 8.15
C LYS A 274 24.84 44.82 7.65
N GLN A 275 23.93 43.85 7.63
CA GLN A 275 24.17 42.51 7.09
C GLN A 275 24.52 42.55 5.60
N ARG A 276 23.85 43.38 4.79
CA ARG A 276 24.23 43.58 3.37
C ARG A 276 25.63 44.18 3.22
N ALA A 277 26.00 45.14 4.07
CA ALA A 277 27.33 45.72 4.05
C ALA A 277 28.41 44.71 4.49
N ASP A 278 28.10 43.85 5.45
CA ASP A 278 29.00 42.79 5.91
C ASP A 278 29.13 41.68 4.84
N LEU A 279 28.04 41.29 4.19
CA LEU A 279 28.04 40.37 3.04
C LEU A 279 28.83 40.94 1.86
N HIS A 280 28.64 42.21 1.51
CA HIS A 280 29.40 42.86 0.43
C HIS A 280 30.92 42.91 0.74
N LYS A 281 31.32 42.89 2.02
CA LYS A 281 32.73 42.83 2.43
C LYS A 281 33.26 41.39 2.51
N SER A 282 32.41 40.41 2.80
CA SER A 282 32.82 39.00 2.93
C SER A 282 32.82 38.26 1.60
N LEU A 283 31.94 38.62 0.66
CA LEU A 283 31.81 37.96 -0.65
C LEU A 283 33.12 37.99 -1.46
N PRO A 284 33.82 39.13 -1.61
CA PRO A 284 35.10 39.16 -2.32
C PRO A 284 36.22 38.38 -1.61
N LYS A 285 36.15 38.25 -0.27
CA LYS A 285 37.13 37.46 0.51
C LYS A 285 36.90 35.96 0.31
N LEU A 286 35.63 35.54 0.26
CA LEU A 286 35.26 34.16 -0.02
C LEU A 286 35.62 33.78 -1.45
N GLU A 287 35.34 34.67 -2.42
CA GLU A 287 35.72 34.49 -3.83
C GLU A 287 37.23 34.29 -3.98
N LYS A 288 38.04 35.15 -3.34
CA LYS A 288 39.51 35.00 -3.36
C LYS A 288 39.99 33.69 -2.74
N LYS A 289 39.35 33.23 -1.66
CA LYS A 289 39.68 31.95 -1.01
C LYS A 289 39.33 30.76 -1.91
N LEU A 290 38.13 30.77 -2.51
CA LEU A 290 37.69 29.72 -3.42
C LEU A 290 38.57 29.67 -4.67
N LYS A 291 38.95 30.82 -5.23
CA LYS A 291 39.90 30.90 -6.36
C LYS A 291 41.23 30.22 -6.04
N ALA A 292 41.81 30.50 -4.86
CA ALA A 292 43.08 29.87 -4.45
C ALA A 292 42.95 28.35 -4.24
N GLN A 293 41.80 27.88 -3.72
CA GLN A 293 41.56 26.44 -3.53
C GLN A 293 41.34 25.72 -4.86
N ILE A 294 40.62 26.35 -5.79
CA ILE A 294 40.36 25.80 -7.13
C ILE A 294 41.66 25.75 -7.95
N GLU A 295 42.52 26.76 -7.86
CA GLU A 295 43.81 26.76 -8.57
C GLU A 295 44.74 25.63 -8.11
N VAL A 296 44.78 25.34 -6.81
CA VAL A 296 45.50 24.18 -6.27
C VAL A 296 44.87 22.86 -6.77
N TRP A 297 43.54 22.77 -6.74
CA TRP A 297 42.82 21.57 -7.20
C TRP A 297 42.99 21.31 -8.70
N GLU A 298 42.93 22.33 -9.55
CA GLU A 298 43.15 22.22 -11.00
C GLU A 298 44.60 21.77 -11.31
N GLN A 299 45.58 22.24 -10.53
CA GLN A 299 46.99 21.80 -10.64
C GLN A 299 47.18 20.34 -10.21
N GLU A 300 46.45 19.87 -9.21
CA GLU A 300 46.52 18.49 -8.71
C GLU A 300 45.82 17.48 -9.62
N GLN A 301 44.68 17.86 -10.22
CA GLN A 301 43.83 16.95 -11.02
C GLN A 301 44.10 17.03 -12.52
N GLY A 302 44.76 18.10 -13.01
CA GLY A 302 45.07 18.28 -14.43
C GLY A 302 43.85 18.55 -15.32
N CYS A 303 42.69 18.90 -14.73
CA CYS A 303 41.46 19.25 -15.42
C CYS A 303 40.85 20.54 -14.88
N GLU A 304 40.07 21.24 -15.71
CA GLU A 304 39.44 22.50 -15.34
C GLU A 304 38.23 22.28 -14.40
N PHE A 305 38.06 23.17 -13.42
CA PHE A 305 36.96 23.11 -12.46
C PHE A 305 35.72 23.81 -13.04
N LEU A 306 34.71 23.01 -13.41
CA LEU A 306 33.49 23.44 -14.08
C LEU A 306 32.28 23.49 -13.12
N VAL A 307 31.49 24.55 -13.21
CA VAL A 307 30.20 24.76 -12.53
C VAL A 307 29.18 25.18 -13.58
N ASN A 308 28.10 24.40 -13.75
CA ASN A 308 27.11 24.55 -14.84
C ASN A 308 27.77 24.60 -16.24
N GLU A 309 28.67 23.66 -16.52
CA GLU A 309 29.42 23.55 -17.78
C GLU A 309 30.33 24.75 -18.11
N GLN A 310 30.58 25.65 -17.16
CA GLN A 310 31.42 26.83 -17.32
C GLN A 310 32.49 26.87 -16.24
N ARG A 311 33.65 27.48 -16.52
CA ARG A 311 34.69 27.63 -15.50
C ARG A 311 34.15 28.45 -14.33
N PHE A 312 34.41 28.03 -13.10
CA PHE A 312 33.87 28.70 -11.90
C PHE A 312 34.10 30.23 -11.90
N LEU A 313 35.27 30.69 -12.35
CA LEU A 313 35.57 32.12 -12.46
C LEU A 313 34.64 32.85 -13.45
N GLN A 314 34.34 32.23 -14.60
CA GLN A 314 33.43 32.78 -15.60
C GLN A 314 31.99 32.81 -15.08
N TYR A 315 31.58 31.76 -14.34
CA TYR A 315 30.27 31.72 -13.71
C TYR A 315 30.09 32.85 -12.68
N VAL A 316 31.08 33.05 -11.80
CA VAL A 316 31.04 34.11 -10.77
C VAL A 316 31.03 35.50 -11.40
N GLU A 317 31.86 35.74 -12.42
CA GLU A 317 31.89 37.00 -13.16
C GLU A 317 30.56 37.26 -13.88
N GLY A 318 29.97 36.22 -14.49
CA GLY A 318 28.65 36.29 -15.12
C GLY A 318 27.54 36.64 -14.13
N GLN A 319 27.57 36.10 -12.91
CA GLN A 319 26.61 36.46 -11.86
C GLN A 319 26.77 37.92 -11.38
N TRP A 320 28.00 38.42 -11.27
CA TRP A 320 28.28 39.83 -10.96
C TRP A 320 27.78 40.76 -12.07
N GLU A 321 27.99 40.39 -13.33
CA GLU A 321 27.54 41.19 -14.47
C GLU A 321 26.01 41.20 -14.59
N LEU A 322 25.34 40.05 -14.41
CA LEU A 322 23.88 40.00 -14.33
C LEU A 322 23.33 40.87 -13.20
N HIS A 323 23.96 40.84 -12.02
CA HIS A 323 23.57 41.71 -10.91
C HIS A 323 23.75 43.20 -11.24
N ARG A 324 24.84 43.55 -11.93
CA ARG A 324 25.13 44.93 -12.36
C ARG A 324 24.12 45.42 -13.40
N ILE A 325 23.82 44.60 -14.40
CA ILE A 325 22.83 44.88 -15.44
C ILE A 325 21.45 45.07 -14.82
N GLU A 326 21.05 44.18 -13.91
CA GLU A 326 19.76 44.26 -13.22
C GLU A 326 19.67 45.52 -12.33
N LYS A 327 20.77 45.91 -11.69
CA LYS A 327 20.85 47.18 -10.94
C LYS A 327 20.71 48.41 -11.83
N GLU A 328 21.33 48.41 -13.00
CA GLU A 328 21.21 49.51 -13.95
C GLU A 328 19.80 49.53 -14.59
N ARG A 329 19.20 48.37 -14.86
CA ARG A 329 17.80 48.24 -15.31
C ARG A 329 16.83 48.80 -14.27
N GLU A 330 16.99 48.44 -13.00
CA GLU A 330 16.19 48.96 -11.87
C GLU A 330 16.31 50.49 -11.77
N LYS A 331 17.53 51.03 -11.98
CA LYS A 331 17.80 52.47 -11.99
C LYS A 331 17.15 53.17 -13.19
N GLN A 332 17.25 52.61 -14.40
CA GLN A 332 16.58 53.11 -15.60
C GLN A 332 15.06 53.10 -15.44
N GLU A 333 14.50 52.03 -14.86
CA GLU A 333 13.07 51.92 -14.60
C GLU A 333 12.59 52.98 -13.59
N ARG A 334 13.38 53.28 -12.55
CA ARG A 334 13.11 54.38 -11.61
C ARG A 334 13.18 55.74 -12.28
N LEU A 335 14.12 55.95 -13.20
CA LEU A 335 14.24 57.20 -13.96
C LEU A 335 13.08 57.37 -14.93
N LEU A 336 12.66 56.31 -15.62
CA LEU A 336 11.49 56.31 -16.50
C LEU A 336 10.21 56.57 -15.70
N LYS A 337 10.04 55.95 -14.53
CA LYS A 337 8.91 56.23 -13.62
C LYS A 337 8.90 57.68 -13.15
N LYS A 338 10.07 58.24 -12.80
CA LYS A 338 10.20 59.67 -12.45
C LYS A 338 9.91 60.59 -13.64
N SER A 339 10.38 60.25 -14.84
CA SER A 339 10.13 61.03 -16.06
C SER A 339 8.66 61.02 -16.43
N LYS A 340 8.00 59.85 -16.38
CA LYS A 340 6.56 59.70 -16.59
C LYS A 340 5.75 60.48 -15.55
N GLN A 341 6.16 60.42 -14.28
CA GLN A 341 5.55 61.22 -13.21
C GLN A 341 5.67 62.72 -13.50
N ILE A 342 6.84 63.20 -13.94
CA ILE A 342 7.06 64.61 -14.28
C ILE A 342 6.24 65.03 -15.50
N GLU A 343 6.15 64.17 -16.52
CA GLU A 343 5.35 64.41 -17.73
C GLU A 343 3.85 64.46 -17.39
N GLU A 344 3.37 63.55 -16.54
CA GLU A 344 2.00 63.53 -16.03
C GLU A 344 1.70 64.77 -15.16
N ASP A 345 2.63 65.18 -14.31
CA ASP A 345 2.52 66.39 -13.48
C ASP A 345 2.53 67.69 -14.33
N LEU A 346 3.21 67.69 -15.49
CA LEU A 346 3.21 68.81 -16.45
C LEU A 346 1.92 68.87 -17.28
N LEU A 347 1.35 67.71 -17.63
CA LEU A 347 0.17 67.61 -18.50
C LEU A 347 -1.15 67.88 -17.74
N TYR A 348 -1.23 67.46 -16.47
CA TYR A 348 -2.44 67.60 -15.65
C TYR A 348 -2.31 68.62 -14.51
N GLY A 349 -1.14 69.26 -14.37
CA GLY A 349 -0.82 70.17 -13.28
C GLY A 349 -0.53 69.43 -11.97
N THR A 350 0.46 69.92 -11.20
CA THR A 350 0.82 69.32 -9.91
C THR A 350 -0.37 69.32 -8.95
N SER A 351 -0.88 68.13 -8.64
CA SER A 351 -1.81 67.94 -7.54
C SER A 351 -1.14 68.33 -6.22
N VAL A 352 -1.47 69.50 -5.67
CA VAL A 352 -1.06 69.92 -4.33
C VAL A 352 -1.72 68.98 -3.31
N ARG A 353 -1.01 67.92 -2.91
CA ARG A 353 -1.42 67.10 -1.77
C ARG A 353 -1.08 67.84 -0.47
N THR A 354 -2.05 68.60 0.04
CA THR A 354 -2.03 69.14 1.41
C THR A 354 -2.04 67.99 2.44
N PRO A 355 -1.21 68.03 3.49
CA PRO A 355 -1.25 67.02 4.55
C PRO A 355 -2.46 67.30 5.46
N SER A 356 -3.58 66.63 5.19
CA SER A 356 -4.80 66.77 6.00
C SER A 356 -4.68 65.96 7.29
N LYS A 357 -4.14 66.62 8.32
CA LYS A 357 -4.17 66.16 9.72
C LYS A 357 -5.42 66.75 10.39
N LYS A 358 -6.47 65.94 10.57
CA LYS A 358 -7.62 66.31 11.43
C LYS A 358 -7.18 66.25 12.90
N ARG A 359 -7.32 67.37 13.63
CA ARG A 359 -7.35 67.41 15.10
C ARG A 359 -8.54 68.31 15.51
N PRO A 360 -9.36 67.97 16.54
CA PRO A 360 -10.58 68.70 16.86
C PRO A 360 -10.31 69.96 17.73
N PRO A 361 -11.22 70.94 17.75
CA PRO A 361 -11.04 72.21 18.46
C PRO A 361 -11.53 72.13 19.92
N GLY A 362 -10.73 72.69 20.84
CA GLY A 362 -11.07 72.82 22.25
C GLY A 362 -10.03 73.64 23.03
N THR A 363 -10.30 74.94 23.14
CA THR A 363 -10.00 75.87 24.25
C THR A 363 -8.55 76.15 24.72
N THR A 364 -8.23 77.44 24.59
CA THR A 364 -7.41 78.33 25.47
C THR A 364 -5.90 78.14 25.56
N THR A 365 -5.17 79.01 24.84
CA THR A 365 -3.85 79.53 25.24
C THR A 365 -3.96 80.47 26.46
N PRO A 366 -2.87 80.58 27.24
CA PRO A 366 -2.13 81.85 27.25
C PRO A 366 -0.62 81.65 27.06
N GLY A 367 -0.02 82.56 26.29
CA GLY A 367 1.39 82.54 25.91
C GLY A 367 2.33 83.39 26.78
N LYS A 368 3.44 83.80 26.12
CA LYS A 368 4.56 84.66 26.56
C LYS A 368 5.54 83.94 27.51
N THR A 369 6.87 84.06 27.41
CA THR A 369 7.69 85.20 26.97
C THR A 369 9.18 84.79 26.86
N GLN A 370 9.87 85.40 25.89
CA GLN A 370 11.17 86.09 25.99
C GLN A 370 12.42 85.46 26.68
N LYS A 371 13.48 85.44 25.85
CA LYS A 371 14.76 86.21 25.96
C LYS A 371 16.02 85.59 26.61
N HIS A 372 17.10 85.77 25.83
CA HIS A 372 18.51 86.03 26.15
C HIS A 372 19.26 84.93 26.93
N GLY A 373 20.50 84.56 26.62
CA GLY A 373 21.55 85.15 25.79
C GLY A 373 22.89 84.91 26.49
N LEU A 374 23.94 84.54 25.73
CA LEU A 374 25.38 84.58 26.06
C LEU A 374 25.83 83.73 27.27
N ALA A 375 27.03 83.20 27.40
CA ALA A 375 28.19 82.87 26.58
C ALA A 375 29.18 82.17 27.56
N VAL A 376 30.35 81.74 27.05
CA VAL A 376 31.64 81.68 27.80
C VAL A 376 32.08 80.31 28.40
N ARG A 377 33.11 79.77 27.71
CA ARG A 377 34.36 79.12 28.18
C ARG A 377 34.40 77.67 28.71
N THR A 378 35.01 76.82 27.89
CA THR A 378 36.04 75.78 28.20
C THR A 378 37.19 76.37 29.07
N PRO A 379 38.10 75.61 29.74
CA PRO A 379 38.52 74.23 29.45
C PRO A 379 38.94 73.30 30.64
N GLY A 380 39.24 72.03 30.34
CA GLY A 380 40.48 71.41 30.84
C GLY A 380 40.41 70.25 31.85
N ARG A 381 40.69 69.04 31.33
CA ARG A 381 41.75 68.09 31.76
C ARG A 381 41.57 67.16 33.00
N SER A 382 41.89 65.88 32.73
CA SER A 382 42.51 64.82 33.57
C SER A 382 41.73 64.08 34.68
N LYS A 383 41.38 62.82 34.36
CA LYS A 383 41.46 61.50 35.08
C LYS A 383 42.13 61.43 36.49
N PRO A 384 42.00 60.32 37.28
CA PRO A 384 40.94 59.29 37.42
C PRO A 384 40.60 58.86 38.89
N ALA A 385 39.71 57.86 39.02
CA ALA A 385 39.63 56.80 40.05
C ALA A 385 38.64 56.90 41.24
N ARG A 386 37.78 55.85 41.26
CA ARG A 386 37.10 55.13 42.36
C ARG A 386 36.23 55.90 43.39
N ILE A 387 34.94 55.54 43.44
CA ILE A 387 34.33 54.72 44.51
C ILE A 387 32.97 54.24 43.97
N GLY A 388 32.85 52.93 43.75
CA GLY A 388 31.61 52.23 43.47
C GLY A 388 31.26 51.41 44.71
N LEU A 389 30.06 51.64 45.22
CA LEU A 389 29.51 51.03 46.42
C LEU A 389 29.25 49.51 46.18
N LEU A 390 29.77 48.71 47.13
CA LEU A 390 29.29 47.42 47.62
C LEU A 390 27.76 47.20 47.47
N GLU A 391 27.19 46.00 47.42
CA GLU A 391 27.68 44.62 47.31
C GLU A 391 26.44 43.77 47.01
N ARG A 392 26.63 42.71 46.22
CA ARG A 392 25.67 41.62 46.01
C ARG A 392 26.26 40.40 46.72
N ASN A 393 25.45 39.64 47.44
CA ASN A 393 25.75 38.33 48.02
C ASN A 393 24.37 37.65 48.23
N LYS A 394 24.06 36.39 47.88
CA LYS A 394 24.80 35.12 47.86
C LYS A 394 24.07 34.12 46.92
N GLU A 395 24.79 33.33 46.13
CA GLU A 395 25.01 31.87 46.28
C GLU A 395 23.73 31.01 46.30
N ASN A 396 23.55 30.04 45.38
CA ASN A 396 24.05 28.67 45.58
C ASN A 396 23.73 27.73 44.39
N MET A 397 24.62 26.76 44.19
CA MET A 397 24.54 25.64 43.25
C MET A 397 23.85 24.42 43.89
N SER A 398 23.40 23.49 43.03
CA SER A 398 22.76 22.16 43.20
C SER A 398 23.47 21.21 44.21
N PRO A 399 22.93 20.02 44.64
CA PRO A 399 22.65 18.86 43.75
C PRO A 399 21.65 17.74 44.21
N LEU A 400 21.31 16.85 43.25
CA LEU A 400 21.13 15.36 43.28
C LEU A 400 20.20 14.57 44.24
N SER A 401 19.74 13.43 43.68
CA SER A 401 18.98 12.26 44.20
C SER A 401 17.45 12.40 44.21
N GLY A 402 16.60 11.47 43.73
CA GLY A 402 16.75 10.06 43.37
C GLY A 402 15.91 9.19 44.32
N THR A 403 14.83 8.55 43.81
CA THR A 403 14.24 7.22 44.17
C THR A 403 12.70 7.18 44.02
N ALA A 404 12.23 6.03 43.53
CA ALA A 404 10.92 5.64 42.99
C ALA A 404 9.73 5.56 43.98
N VAL A 405 8.51 5.35 43.45
CA VAL A 405 7.59 4.21 43.72
C VAL A 405 6.20 4.41 43.08
N SER A 406 5.81 3.42 42.25
CA SER A 406 4.49 2.74 42.11
C SER A 406 3.15 3.44 41.81
N GLY A 407 2.38 2.77 40.93
CA GLY A 407 0.91 2.78 40.82
C GLY A 407 0.42 3.40 39.50
N GLY A 408 -0.33 2.76 38.59
CA GLY A 408 -1.25 1.65 38.71
C GLY A 408 -2.67 2.12 38.35
N TRP A 409 -3.25 1.52 37.30
CA TRP A 409 -4.69 1.49 36.93
C TRP A 409 -5.14 2.73 36.13
N GLY A 410 -6.04 2.68 35.15
CA GLY A 410 -7.02 1.69 34.71
C GLY A 410 -8.26 2.45 34.19
N ALA A 411 -8.92 1.91 33.16
CA ALA A 411 -10.26 2.26 32.66
C ALA A 411 -10.41 3.65 31.96
N GLN A 412 -10.81 3.72 30.68
CA GLN A 412 -12.13 3.51 30.07
C GLN A 412 -13.03 4.77 30.16
N ALA A 413 -13.93 4.88 29.17
CA ALA A 413 -14.86 5.98 28.86
C ALA A 413 -14.26 7.11 28.01
N GLY A 414 -14.90 7.59 26.96
CA GLY A 414 -16.24 7.34 26.46
C GLY A 414 -16.52 8.37 25.37
N HIS A 415 -17.19 7.93 24.31
CA HIS A 415 -17.78 8.80 23.29
C HIS A 415 -18.64 9.90 23.92
N PRO A 416 -18.79 11.01 23.20
CA PRO A 416 -20.14 11.48 22.91
C PRO A 416 -20.38 11.61 21.41
N GLN A 417 -21.49 11.01 20.98
CA GLN A 417 -22.14 11.33 19.71
C GLN A 417 -22.75 12.75 19.79
N CYS A 418 -22.61 13.52 18.72
CA CYS A 418 -23.54 14.59 18.39
C CYS A 418 -24.14 14.32 17.02
N SER A 419 -25.40 13.90 17.04
CA SER A 419 -26.30 13.83 15.90
C SER A 419 -26.89 15.20 15.61
N LEU A 420 -26.65 15.76 14.43
CA LEU A 420 -27.47 16.82 13.84
C LEU A 420 -27.49 16.65 12.31
N SER A 421 -28.63 16.21 11.78
CA SER A 421 -29.09 16.53 10.42
C SER A 421 -30.18 17.60 10.55
N PRO A 422 -30.29 18.55 9.60
CA PRO A 422 -31.28 18.33 8.54
C PRO A 422 -30.90 18.92 7.16
N SER A 423 -31.22 18.13 6.12
CA SER A 423 -31.79 18.50 4.82
C SER A 423 -31.62 19.92 4.22
N SER A 424 -31.08 19.92 2.99
CA SER A 424 -31.65 20.52 1.77
C SER A 424 -31.21 21.93 1.31
N VAL A 425 -31.05 22.00 -0.03
CA VAL A 425 -31.30 23.11 -0.97
C VAL A 425 -30.10 23.87 -1.60
N ALA A 426 -30.09 23.79 -2.94
CA ALA A 426 -29.65 24.77 -3.95
C ALA A 426 -28.15 24.97 -4.28
N SER A 427 -27.75 24.18 -5.29
CA SER A 427 -27.17 24.65 -6.56
C SER A 427 -27.37 26.15 -6.86
N THR A 428 -26.26 26.89 -7.05
CA THR A 428 -26.22 28.13 -7.85
C THR A 428 -24.81 28.35 -8.42
N TYR A 429 -24.76 28.48 -9.76
CA TYR A 429 -23.82 29.25 -10.62
C TYR A 429 -22.31 28.90 -10.52
N SER A 430 -21.63 28.35 -11.54
CA SER A 430 -21.50 28.75 -12.96
C SER A 430 -21.07 30.22 -13.16
N GLU A 431 -19.98 30.40 -13.92
CA GLU A 431 -19.28 31.65 -14.31
C GLU A 431 -18.19 32.15 -13.34
N PHE A 432 -16.95 31.70 -13.55
CA PHE A 432 -15.91 32.48 -14.25
C PHE A 432 -14.74 31.58 -14.68
#